data_AF-A0A7Z9VH05-F1
#
_entry.id   AF-A0A7Z9VH05-F1
#
_cell.length_a   1.000
_cell.length_b   1.000
_cell.length_c   1.000
_cell.angle_alpha   90.00
_cell.angle_beta   90.00
_cell.angle_gamma   90.00
#
_symmetry.space_group_name_H-M   'P 1'
#
loop_
_entity.id
_entity.type
_entity.pdbx_description
1 polymer ?
#
loop_
_entity_poly.entity_id
_entity_poly.type
_entity_poly.pdbx_seq_one_letter_code
_entity_poly.pdbx_strand_id
1 'polypeptide(L)'
;QIFNRNGDCEDYAISKYISLRNLGFPIEDMRIVVVNDLNLKIAHAVMVVYFDGAALILDNQIAQVINAKRIRHYKAIYSINEQNWWLHRG
;
A
#
# COMPACT_ATOMS: atom_id res chain seq x y z
N GLN A 1 9.68 -11.35 -9.65
CA GLN A 1 8.65 -12.28 -9.11
C GLN A 1 9.03 -12.67 -7.69
N ILE A 2 8.37 -12.10 -6.69
CA ILE A 2 8.58 -12.47 -5.28
C ILE A 2 7.56 -13.57 -4.91
N PHE A 3 7.92 -14.81 -5.27
CA PHE A 3 7.41 -16.08 -4.75
C PHE A 3 5.89 -16.38 -4.86
N ASN A 4 5.49 -16.64 -6.11
CA ASN A 4 4.64 -17.76 -6.56
C ASN A 4 3.25 -18.06 -5.97
N ARG A 5 2.66 -17.25 -5.08
CA ARG A 5 1.19 -17.28 -4.82
C ARG A 5 0.50 -15.91 -4.55
N ASN A 6 1.25 -14.80 -4.55
CA ASN A 6 0.76 -13.44 -4.21
C ASN A 6 0.76 -12.46 -5.40
N GLY A 7 0.83 -12.98 -6.64
CA GLY A 7 1.05 -12.21 -7.87
C GLY A 7 0.03 -11.10 -8.16
N ASP A 8 -1.10 -11.07 -7.45
CA ASP A 8 -2.15 -10.09 -7.71
C ASP A 8 -2.06 -8.85 -6.80
N CYS A 9 -1.53 -8.94 -5.56
CA CYS A 9 -1.61 -7.81 -4.62
C CYS A 9 -0.82 -6.58 -5.09
N GLU A 10 0.36 -6.82 -5.67
CA GLU A 10 1.19 -5.81 -6.31
C GLU A 10 0.45 -5.17 -7.48
N ASP A 11 -0.11 -5.98 -8.38
CA ASP A 11 -0.86 -5.50 -9.54
C ASP A 11 -2.11 -4.70 -9.13
N TYR A 12 -2.82 -5.11 -8.07
CA TYR A 12 -3.93 -4.34 -7.50
C TYR A 12 -3.45 -3.02 -6.92
N ALA A 13 -2.34 -3.00 -6.18
CA ALA A 13 -1.78 -1.77 -5.61
C ALA A 13 -1.32 -0.80 -6.72
N ILE A 14 -0.65 -1.30 -7.75
CA ILE A 14 -0.22 -0.52 -8.93
C ILE A 14 -1.44 0.01 -9.69
N SER A 15 -2.45 -0.84 -9.95
CA SER A 15 -3.65 -0.44 -10.67
C SER A 15 -4.41 0.66 -9.93
N LYS A 16 -4.51 0.57 -8.60
CA LYS A 16 -5.12 1.62 -7.76
C LYS A 16 -4.30 2.91 -7.79
N TYR A 17 -2.98 2.81 -7.71
CA TYR A 17 -2.07 3.95 -7.79
C TYR A 17 -2.23 4.69 -9.13
N ILE A 18 -2.20 3.97 -10.26
CA ILE A 18 -2.39 4.55 -11.60
C ILE A 18 -3.79 5.16 -11.72
N SER A 19 -4.82 4.49 -11.20
CA SER A 19 -6.19 4.99 -11.23
C SER A 19 -6.33 6.31 -10.47
N LEU A 20 -5.80 6.38 -9.24
CA LEU A 20 -5.83 7.60 -8.44
C LEU A 20 -5.02 8.74 -9.08
N ARG A 21 -3.86 8.42 -9.66
CA ARG A 21 -3.08 9.38 -10.45
C ARG A 21 -3.89 9.95 -11.62
N ASN A 22 -4.57 9.09 -12.37
CA ASN A 22 -5.42 9.52 -13.50
C ASN A 22 -6.63 10.35 -13.04
N LEU A 23 -7.07 10.17 -11.80
CA LEU A 23 -8.11 10.98 -11.15
C LEU A 23 -7.56 12.31 -10.57
N GLY A 24 -6.27 12.59 -10.72
CA GLY A 24 -5.65 13.85 -10.32
C GLY A 24 -5.11 13.89 -8.90
N PHE A 25 -4.99 12.75 -8.21
CA PHE A 25 -4.33 12.72 -6.90
C PHE A 25 -2.83 13.05 -7.05
N PRO A 26 -2.29 13.93 -6.19
CA PRO A 26 -0.87 14.26 -6.21
C PRO A 26 0.00 13.04 -5.90
N ILE A 27 1.15 12.92 -6.57
CA ILE A 27 2.00 11.74 -6.40
C ILE A 27 2.66 11.73 -5.03
N GLU A 28 3.00 12.90 -4.50
CA GLU A 28 3.56 13.10 -3.15
C GLU A 28 2.66 12.53 -2.05
N ASP A 29 1.34 12.49 -2.29
CA ASP A 29 0.32 11.97 -1.38
C ASP A 29 0.06 10.48 -1.57
N MET A 30 0.73 9.82 -2.52
CA MET A 30 0.45 8.44 -2.89
C MET A 30 1.69 7.56 -2.74
N ARG A 31 1.53 6.37 -2.17
CA ARG A 31 2.62 5.38 -2.05
C ARG A 31 2.09 3.95 -2.17
N ILE A 32 2.80 3.12 -2.92
CA ILE A 32 2.67 1.67 -2.76
C ILE A 32 3.54 1.27 -1.57
N VAL A 33 3.00 0.50 -0.64
CA VAL A 33 3.68 0.08 0.58
C VAL A 33 3.74 -1.42 0.63
N VAL A 34 4.94 -1.96 0.76
CA VAL A 34 5.15 -3.38 1.02
C VAL A 34 5.22 -3.57 2.52
N VAL A 35 4.34 -4.43 3.03
CA VAL A 35 4.18 -4.74 4.44
C VAL A 35 4.44 -6.23 4.66
N ASN A 36 4.84 -6.60 5.88
CA ASN A 36 4.69 -7.94 6.38
C ASN A 36 3.28 -8.05 6.99
N ASP A 37 2.44 -8.91 6.42
CA ASP A 37 1.16 -9.28 7.02
C ASP A 37 1.42 -10.30 8.13
N LEU A 38 1.23 -9.89 9.38
CA LEU A 38 1.49 -10.70 10.56
C LEU A 38 0.45 -11.80 10.77
N ASN A 39 -0.75 -11.67 10.19
CA ASN A 39 -1.78 -12.71 10.25
C ASN A 39 -1.44 -13.85 9.29
N LEU A 40 -1.11 -13.49 8.04
CA LEU A 40 -0.80 -14.45 6.97
C LEU A 40 0.67 -14.89 6.94
N LYS A 41 1.54 -14.16 7.64
CA LYS A 41 3.01 -14.37 7.71
C LYS A 41 3.68 -14.31 6.33
N ILE A 42 3.21 -13.39 5.49
CA ILE A 42 3.70 -13.18 4.13
C ILE A 42 3.88 -11.69 3.85
N ALA A 43 4.69 -11.37 2.84
CA ALA A 43 4.74 -10.02 2.30
C ALA A 43 3.45 -9.71 1.52
N HIS A 44 2.95 -8.48 1.66
CA HIS A 44 1.75 -7.98 1.02
C HIS A 44 1.96 -6.55 0.52
N ALA A 45 1.40 -6.20 -0.63
CA ALA A 45 1.49 -4.86 -1.20
C ALA A 45 0.13 -4.14 -1.09
N VAL A 46 0.15 -2.91 -0.59
CA VAL A 46 -1.06 -2.08 -0.44
C VAL A 46 -0.84 -0.70 -1.03
N MET A 47 -1.93 -0.05 -1.45
CA MET A 47 -1.91 1.35 -1.86
C MET A 47 -2.25 2.24 -0.67
N VAL A 48 -1.40 3.22 -0.38
CA VAL A 48 -1.60 4.24 0.66
C VAL A 48 -1.77 5.61 0.01
N VAL A 49 -2.83 6.31 0.38
CA VAL A 49 -3.03 7.73 0.04
C VAL A 49 -3.14 8.57 1.31
N TYR A 50 -2.43 9.69 1.34
CA TYR A 50 -2.53 10.69 2.40
C TYR A 50 -3.62 11.69 1.99
N PHE A 51 -4.71 11.74 2.76
CA PHE A 51 -5.86 12.59 2.46
C PHE A 51 -6.47 13.10 3.77
N ASP A 52 -6.78 14.40 3.84
CA ASP A 52 -7.32 15.07 5.03
C ASP A 52 -6.57 14.74 6.34
N GLY A 53 -5.24 14.71 6.28
CA GLY A 53 -4.37 14.43 7.43
C GLY A 53 -4.38 12.96 7.90
N ALA A 54 -4.99 12.05 7.14
CA ALA A 54 -5.01 10.62 7.41
C ALA A 54 -4.26 9.82 6.34
N ALA A 55 -3.58 8.75 6.77
CA ALA A 55 -3.08 7.72 5.86
C ALA A 55 -4.19 6.68 5.65
N LEU A 56 -4.71 6.60 4.43
CA LEU A 56 -5.77 5.69 4.03
C LEU A 56 -5.18 4.52 3.23
N ILE A 57 -5.55 3.30 3.58
CA ILE A 57 -5.12 2.07 2.93
C ILE A 57 -6.24 1.58 2.02
N LEU A 58 -5.90 1.31 0.76
CA LEU A 58 -6.74 0.66 -0.23
C LEU A 58 -6.17 -0.72 -0.52
N ASP A 59 -6.74 -1.73 0.12
CA ASP A 59 -6.29 -3.13 0.05
C ASP A 59 -7.19 -3.97 -0.87
N ASN A 60 -6.69 -5.04 -1.47
CA ASN A 60 -7.53 -6.05 -2.14
C ASN A 60 -8.03 -7.13 -1.17
N GLN A 61 -7.40 -7.28 0.00
CA GLN A 61 -7.88 -8.16 1.08
C GLN A 61 -9.00 -7.52 1.92
N ILE A 62 -9.14 -6.19 1.88
CA ILE A 62 -10.13 -5.44 2.66
C ILE A 62 -10.90 -4.51 1.73
N ALA A 63 -12.20 -4.77 1.55
CA ALA A 63 -13.05 -4.03 0.62
C ALA A 63 -13.24 -2.53 0.99
N GLN A 64 -13.06 -2.18 2.25
CA GLN A 64 -13.20 -0.81 2.74
C GLN A 64 -11.88 -0.06 2.66
N VAL A 65 -11.95 1.25 2.38
CA VAL A 65 -10.82 2.15 2.61
C VAL A 65 -10.68 2.36 4.12
N ILE A 66 -9.53 2.01 4.68
CA ILE A 66 -9.32 2.01 6.13
C ILE A 66 -8.17 2.93 6.50
N ASN A 67 -8.33 3.72 7.56
CA ASN A 67 -7.23 4.47 8.15
C ASN A 67 -6.15 3.50 8.64
N ALA A 68 -4.90 3.71 8.23
CA ALA A 68 -3.77 2.86 8.57
C ALA A 68 -3.63 2.59 10.08
N LYS A 69 -3.99 3.56 10.93
CA LYS A 69 -3.98 3.41 12.40
C LYS A 69 -4.91 2.31 12.93
N ARG A 70 -5.91 1.89 12.15
CA ARG A 70 -6.84 0.80 12.51
C ARG A 70 -6.28 -0.59 12.16
N ILE A 71 -5.28 -0.67 11.28
CA ILE A 71 -4.70 -1.95 10.86
C ILE A 71 -3.50 -2.27 11.76
N ARG A 72 -3.67 -3.27 12.63
CA ARG A 72 -2.64 -3.66 13.62
C ARG A 72 -1.70 -4.77 13.14
N HIS A 73 -2.07 -5.48 12.08
CA HIS A 73 -1.34 -6.68 11.61
C HIS A 73 -0.43 -6.40 10.41
N TYR A 74 -0.33 -5.16 9.93
CA TYR A 74 0.61 -4.79 8.88
C TYR A 74 1.83 -4.10 9.47
N LYS A 75 3.00 -4.69 9.25
CA LYS A 75 4.28 -4.08 9.58
C LYS A 75 4.95 -3.59 8.29
N ALA A 76 5.03 -2.28 8.08
CA ALA A 76 5.64 -1.71 6.89
C ALA A 76 7.14 -2.08 6.77
N ILE A 77 7.57 -2.43 5.55
CA ILE A 77 8.96 -2.76 5.22
C ILE A 77 9.56 -1.62 4.40
N TYR A 78 8.95 -1.28 3.26
CA TYR A 78 9.32 -0.14 2.45
C TYR A 78 8.09 0.44 1.75
N SER A 79 8.19 1.70 1.33
CA SER A 79 7.19 2.34 0.47
C SER A 79 7.86 3.00 -0.71
N ILE A 80 7.13 3.13 -1.82
CA ILE A 80 7.62 3.72 -3.06
C ILE A 80 6.52 4.51 -3.76
N ASN A 81 6.93 5.59 -4.42
CA ASN A 81 6.17 6.26 -5.46
C ASN A 81 7.10 6.61 -6.63
N GLU A 82 6.63 7.35 -7.62
CA GLU A 82 7.42 7.62 -8.83
C GLU A 82 8.70 8.42 -8.60
N GLN A 83 8.78 9.21 -7.51
CA GLN A 83 9.93 10.08 -7.26
C GLN A 83 10.84 9.55 -6.16
N ASN A 84 10.31 8.78 -5.22
CA ASN A 84 11.02 8.44 -3.99
C ASN A 84 10.71 7.02 -3.52
N TRP A 85 11.65 6.47 -2.75
CA TRP A 85 11.44 5.27 -1.98
C TRP A 85 11.89 5.51 -0.53
N TRP A 86 11.25 4.80 0.40
CA TRP A 86 11.51 4.92 1.83
C TRP A 86 11.61 3.54 2.44
N LEU A 87 12.67 3.30 3.20
CA LEU A 87 12.79 2.12 4.05
C LEU A 87 12.17 2.42 5.41
N HIS A 88 11.20 1.61 5.82
CA HIS A 88 10.60 1.71 7.15
C HIS A 88 11.40 0.84 8.11
N ARG A 89 12.02 1.48 9.11
CA ARG A 89 12.73 0.78 10.18
C ARG A 89 11.81 0.75 11.40
N GLY A 90 11.44 -0.45 11.83
CA GLY A 90 10.62 -0.73 13.01
C GLY A 90 10.76 -2.17 13.46
#